data_AF-A0A1B9GIM6-F1
#
_entry.id   AF-A0A1B9GIM6-F1
#
_cell.length_a   1.000
_cell.length_b   1.000
_cell.length_c   1.000
_cell.angle_alpha   90.00
_cell.angle_beta   90.00
_cell.angle_gamma   90.00
#
_symmetry.space_group_name_H-M   'P 1'
#
loop_
_entity.id
_entity.type
_entity.pdbx_description
1 polymer ?
#
loop_
_entity_poly.entity_id
_entity_poly.type
_entity_poly.pdbx_seq_one_letter_code
_entity_poly.pdbx_strand_id
1 'polypeptide(L)'
;MSWQPRSIKDISTSLRMALAPSHDGRFVVRHGELKTPFVYLGDTIWETYHRLDMDKAKLLLQNRAAKGFNVEMAVILGGKD
;
A
#
# COMPACT_ATOMS: atom_id res chain seq x y z
N MET A 1 26.64 -8.65 -1.32
CA MET A 1 25.39 -8.20 -1.95
C MET A 1 25.66 -6.81 -2.52
N SER A 2 25.74 -6.65 -3.83
CA SER A 2 25.96 -5.33 -4.45
C SER A 2 24.63 -4.62 -4.57
N TRP A 3 24.48 -3.46 -3.93
CA TRP A 3 23.31 -2.61 -4.11
C TRP A 3 23.21 -2.21 -5.59
N GLN A 4 22.02 -2.40 -6.17
CA GLN A 4 21.70 -1.87 -7.49
C GLN A 4 20.63 -0.79 -7.34
N PRO A 5 20.91 0.47 -7.70
CA PRO A 5 19.90 1.51 -7.70
C PRO A 5 18.74 1.13 -8.61
N ARG A 6 17.52 1.52 -8.23
CA ARG A 6 16.37 1.40 -9.13
C ARG A 6 16.56 2.28 -10.35
N SER A 7 16.07 1.83 -11.50
CA SER A 7 16.13 2.61 -12.73
C SER A 7 15.23 3.85 -12.67
N ILE A 8 15.51 4.86 -13.52
CA ILE A 8 14.62 6.03 -13.68
C ILE A 8 13.19 5.60 -14.06
N LYS A 9 13.05 4.53 -14.85
CA LYS A 9 11.76 3.97 -15.25
C LYS A 9 10.98 3.41 -14.05
N ASP A 10 11.66 2.73 -13.13
CA ASP A 10 11.05 2.20 -11.90
C ASP A 10 10.63 3.32 -10.96
N ILE A 11 11.47 4.36 -10.84
CA ILE A 11 11.18 5.58 -10.08
C ILE A 11 9.95 6.29 -10.65
N SER A 12 9.92 6.55 -11.95
CA SER A 12 8.78 7.16 -12.63
C SER A 12 7.49 6.35 -12.43
N THR A 13 7.58 5.02 -12.46
CA THR A 13 6.42 4.15 -12.21
C THR A 13 5.92 4.25 -10.77
N SER A 14 6.81 4.28 -9.77
CA SER A 14 6.40 4.51 -8.38
C SER A 14 5.76 5.88 -8.17
N LEU A 15 6.30 6.94 -8.79
CA LEU A 15 5.78 8.30 -8.65
C LEU A 15 4.35 8.46 -9.19
N ARG A 16 3.94 7.63 -10.16
CA ARG A 16 2.55 7.60 -10.63
C ARG A 16 1.56 7.08 -9.58
N MET A 17 2.01 6.22 -8.67
CA MET A 17 1.16 5.68 -7.59
C MET A 17 1.35 6.40 -6.25
N ALA A 18 2.38 7.25 -6.14
CA ALA A 18 2.69 7.98 -4.92
C ALA A 18 1.53 8.89 -4.48
N LEU A 19 1.46 9.13 -3.18
CA LEU A 19 0.48 10.00 -2.54
C LEU A 19 1.16 11.28 -2.05
N ALA A 20 0.40 12.35 -1.89
CA ALA A 20 0.85 13.63 -1.37
C ALA A 20 -0.24 14.25 -0.47
N PRO A 21 0.11 15.15 0.46
CA PRO A 21 -0.89 15.97 1.13
C PRO A 21 -1.54 16.94 0.13
N SER A 22 -2.83 17.24 0.33
CA SER A 22 -3.49 18.35 -0.37
C SER A 22 -2.87 19.69 0.01
N HIS A 23 -3.09 20.72 -0.81
CA HIS A 23 -2.55 22.07 -0.58
C HIS A 23 -2.96 22.68 0.77
N ASP A 24 -4.18 22.39 1.24
CA ASP A 24 -4.69 22.84 2.54
C ASP A 24 -4.26 21.96 3.73
N GLY A 25 -3.52 20.87 3.46
CA GLY A 25 -3.01 19.94 4.46
C GLY A 25 -4.08 19.07 5.12
N ARG A 26 -5.29 18.98 4.56
CA ARG A 26 -6.42 18.26 5.18
C ARG A 26 -6.71 16.89 4.59
N PHE A 27 -6.26 16.63 3.36
CA PHE A 27 -6.58 15.43 2.60
C PHE A 27 -5.34 14.78 1.99
N VAL A 28 -5.52 13.55 1.50
CA VAL A 28 -4.51 12.83 0.71
C VAL A 28 -4.93 12.87 -0.76
N VAL A 29 -3.96 13.12 -1.65
CA VAL A 29 -4.17 13.20 -3.10
C VAL A 29 -3.13 12.35 -3.83
N ARG A 30 -3.35 12.09 -5.12
CA ARG A 30 -2.34 11.48 -6.00
C ARG A 30 -1.18 12.45 -6.22
N HIS A 31 0.06 12.00 -6.03
CA HIS A 31 1.26 12.84 -6.24
C HIS A 31 1.36 13.34 -7.68
N GLY A 32 1.10 12.49 -8.68
CA GLY A 32 1.12 12.86 -10.09
C GLY A 32 -0.04 13.74 -10.54
N GLU A 33 -1.12 13.82 -9.73
CA GLU A 33 -2.37 14.49 -10.06
C GLU A 33 -2.98 15.10 -8.79
N LEU A 34 -2.44 16.23 -8.32
CA LEU A 34 -2.78 16.81 -7.02
C LEU A 34 -4.26 17.19 -6.82
N LYS A 35 -5.06 17.23 -7.89
CA LYS A 35 -6.50 17.47 -7.85
C LYS A 35 -7.33 16.19 -7.70
N THR A 36 -6.70 15.02 -7.76
CA THR A 36 -7.34 13.70 -7.67
C THR A 36 -7.25 13.19 -6.24
N PRO A 37 -8.36 13.18 -5.47
CA PRO A 37 -8.37 12.71 -4.09
C PRO A 37 -8.01 11.23 -3.98
N PHE A 38 -7.36 10.87 -2.89
CA PHE A 38 -7.19 9.48 -2.47
C PHE A 38 -7.95 9.29 -1.15
N VAL A 39 -9.12 8.65 -1.24
CA VAL A 39 -9.89 8.27 -0.05
C VAL A 39 -9.19 7.07 0.59
N TYR A 40 -8.57 7.27 1.75
CA TYR A 40 -7.93 6.19 2.50
C TYR A 40 -9.00 5.33 3.18
N LEU A 41 -9.35 4.19 2.57
CA LEU A 41 -10.25 3.20 3.15
C LEU A 41 -9.44 1.98 3.58
N GLY A 42 -9.09 1.96 4.86
CA GLY A 42 -8.14 1.01 5.46
C GLY A 42 -8.79 -0.20 6.14
N ASP A 43 -8.18 -1.38 6.03
CA ASP A 43 -8.45 -2.56 6.88
C ASP A 43 -7.23 -2.89 7.76
N THR A 44 -7.47 -3.48 8.94
CA THR A 44 -6.43 -3.95 9.87
C THR A 44 -6.24 -5.45 9.73
N ILE A 45 -5.15 -5.86 9.08
CA ILE A 45 -4.83 -7.26 8.79
C ILE A 45 -3.44 -7.60 9.32
N TRP A 46 -3.24 -7.32 10.62
CA TRP A 46 -1.95 -7.28 11.29
C TRP A 46 -1.03 -8.47 11.00
N GLU A 47 -1.58 -9.68 11.00
CA GLU A 47 -0.79 -10.91 10.99
C GLU A 47 -0.57 -11.50 9.60
N THR A 48 -1.02 -10.83 8.53
CA THR A 48 -1.04 -11.39 7.16
C THR A 48 0.29 -12.00 6.74
N TYR A 49 1.39 -11.27 6.93
CA TYR A 49 2.71 -11.64 6.39
C TYR A 49 3.50 -12.66 7.21
N HIS A 50 3.12 -12.91 8.46
CA HIS A 50 3.83 -13.85 9.35
C HIS A 50 2.96 -15.01 9.84
N ARG A 51 1.65 -15.01 9.55
CA ARG A 51 0.73 -16.10 9.89
C ARG A 51 0.15 -16.83 8.67
N LEU A 52 -0.05 -16.14 7.54
CA LEU A 52 -0.69 -16.75 6.37
C LEU A 52 0.33 -17.26 5.35
N ASP A 53 -0.02 -18.36 4.69
CA ASP A 53 0.60 -18.77 3.45
C ASP A 53 0.15 -17.88 2.28
N MET A 54 0.81 -18.03 1.12
CA MET A 54 0.59 -17.19 -0.05
C MET A 54 -0.85 -17.26 -0.58
N ASP A 55 -1.46 -18.46 -0.58
CA ASP A 55 -2.80 -18.66 -1.12
C ASP A 55 -3.87 -18.02 -0.23
N LYS A 56 -3.74 -18.16 1.10
CA LYS A 56 -4.61 -17.50 2.07
C LYS A 56 -4.44 -15.99 2.04
N ALA A 57 -3.20 -15.49 1.94
CA ALA A 57 -2.94 -14.07 1.79
C ALA A 57 -3.61 -13.52 0.53
N LYS A 58 -3.44 -14.19 -0.63
CA LYS A 58 -4.10 -13.78 -1.88
C LYS A 58 -5.62 -13.76 -1.76
N LEU A 59 -6.22 -14.80 -1.20
CA LEU A 59 -7.67 -14.86 -0.97
C LEU A 59 -8.16 -13.72 -0.08
N LEU A 60 -7.44 -13.46 1.02
CA LEU A 60 -7.74 -12.36 1.92
C LEU A 60 -7.70 -11.01 1.19
N LEU A 61 -6.62 -10.73 0.46
CA LEU A 61 -6.43 -9.47 -0.28
C LEU A 61 -7.48 -9.26 -1.38
N GLN A 62 -7.82 -10.32 -2.11
CA GLN A 62 -8.91 -10.27 -3.10
C GLN A 62 -10.26 -9.96 -2.45
N ASN A 63 -10.53 -10.54 -1.27
CA ASN A 63 -11.74 -10.22 -0.52
C ASN A 63 -11.74 -8.76 -0.04
N ARG A 64 -10.60 -8.21 0.39
CA ARG A 64 -10.48 -6.79 0.78
C ARG A 64 -10.78 -5.87 -0.40
N ALA A 65 -10.17 -6.15 -1.55
CA ALA A 65 -10.38 -5.39 -2.77
C ALA A 65 -11.85 -5.43 -3.21
N ALA A 66 -12.51 -6.60 -3.14
CA ALA A 66 -13.93 -6.75 -3.45
C ALA A 66 -14.86 -5.93 -2.53
N LYS A 67 -14.40 -5.58 -1.33
CA LYS A 67 -15.12 -4.72 -0.37
C LYS A 67 -14.76 -3.23 -0.49
N GLY A 68 -13.87 -2.87 -1.41
CA GLY A 68 -13.48 -1.49 -1.68
C GLY A 68 -12.34 -0.95 -0.81
N PHE A 69 -11.75 -1.76 0.08
CA PHE A 69 -10.55 -1.35 0.81
C PHE A 69 -9.41 -1.12 -0.17
N ASN A 70 -8.68 -0.01 0.05
CA ASN A 70 -7.55 0.38 -0.80
C ASN A 70 -6.27 0.65 0.01
N VAL A 71 -6.33 0.47 1.34
CA VAL A 71 -5.17 0.41 2.21
C VAL A 71 -5.29 -0.77 3.17
N GLU A 72 -4.16 -1.42 3.41
CA GLU A 72 -4.02 -2.43 4.45
C GLU A 72 -2.98 -1.97 5.48
N MET A 73 -3.26 -2.26 6.75
CA MET A 73 -2.30 -2.08 7.82
C MET A 73 -1.89 -3.46 8.33
N ALA A 74 -0.58 -3.73 8.28
CA ALA A 74 0.00 -5.01 8.64
C ALA A 74 1.27 -4.84 9.48
N VAL A 75 1.57 -5.83 10.30
CA VAL A 75 2.85 -5.95 11.01
C VAL A 75 3.75 -6.88 10.20
N ILE A 76 4.88 -6.36 9.72
CA ILE A 76 5.80 -7.12 8.87
C ILE A 76 6.56 -8.19 9.65
N LEU A 77 6.98 -7.88 10.88
CA LEU A 77 7.70 -8.80 11.75
C LEU A 77 6.82 -9.20 12.94
N GLY A 78 6.37 -10.44 12.96
CA GLY A 78 5.62 -11.01 14.08
C GLY A 78 6.54 -11.66 15.13
N GLY A 79 6.05 -11.78 16.35
CA GLY A 79 6.68 -12.64 17.37
C GLY A 79 6.42 -14.12 17.08
N LYS A 80 7.28 -14.99 17.61
CA LYS A 80 6.93 -16.39 17.83
C LYS A 80 6.27 -16.48 19.20
N ASP A 81 5.07 -17.03 19.26
CA ASP A 81 4.63 -17.74 20.45
C ASP A 81 5.40 -19.06 20.54
#